data_AF-A0A2T1DU32-F1
#
_entry.id   AF-A0A2T1DU32-F1
#
_cell.length_a   1.000
_cell.length_b   1.000
_cell.length_c   1.000
_cell.angle_alpha   90.00
_cell.angle_beta   90.00
_cell.angle_gamma   90.00
#
_symmetry.space_group_name_H-M   'P 1'
#
loop_
_entity.id
_entity.type
_entity.pdbx_description
1 polymer ?
#
loop_
_entity_poly.entity_id
_entity_poly.type
_entity_poly.pdbx_seq_one_letter_code
_entity_poly.pdbx_strand_id
1 'polypeptide(L)'
;MRLLQQAITTIWLLYLSFYGWLLEFNKYRDPNIIDCDKGAEFLFAVFLALIWLTTLIIWGVNLMLKYWDKTKPFWFSGGLSAALSIAFIPKFIMWIQYNAALPTKCG
;
A
#
# COMPACT_ATOMS: atom_id res chain seq x y z
N MET A 1 14.86 17.76 -10.73
CA MET A 1 14.71 16.64 -9.77
C MET A 1 13.85 16.97 -8.55
N ARG A 2 14.08 18.07 -7.81
CA ARG A 2 13.27 18.42 -6.60
C ARG A 2 11.76 18.49 -6.83
N LEU A 3 11.31 19.20 -7.87
CA LEU A 3 9.87 19.36 -8.17
C LEU A 3 9.19 18.02 -8.48
N LEU A 4 9.85 17.15 -9.25
CA LEU A 4 9.34 15.82 -9.58
C LEU A 4 9.18 14.95 -8.31
N GLN A 5 10.17 15.00 -7.41
CA GLN A 5 10.12 14.22 -6.17
C GLN A 5 9.06 14.74 -5.19
N GLN A 6 8.86 16.06 -5.13
CA GLN A 6 7.76 16.66 -4.37
C GLN A 6 6.40 16.26 -4.94
N ALA A 7 6.22 16.29 -6.26
CA ALA A 7 5.00 15.85 -6.91
C ALA A 7 4.70 14.37 -6.63
N ILE A 8 5.69 13.48 -6.79
CA ILE A 8 5.55 12.05 -6.51
C ILE A 8 5.19 11.80 -5.04
N THR A 9 5.88 12.47 -4.11
CA THR A 9 5.60 12.32 -2.67
C THR A 9 4.20 12.83 -2.32
N THR A 10 3.76 13.93 -2.93
CA THR A 10 2.43 14.51 -2.71
C THR A 10 1.33 13.58 -3.22
N ILE A 11 1.48 13.05 -4.45
CA ILE A 11 0.54 12.08 -5.03
C ILE A 11 0.45 10.83 -4.14
N TRP A 12 1.59 10.34 -3.64
CA TRP A 12 1.61 9.19 -2.75
C TRP A 12 0.93 9.44 -1.39
N LEU A 13 1.14 10.61 -0.79
CA LEU A 13 0.45 10.99 0.45
C LEU A 13 -1.06 11.14 0.25
N LEU A 14 -1.49 11.68 -0.89
CA LEU A 14 -2.91 11.71 -1.27
C LEU A 14 -3.47 10.29 -1.41
N TYR A 15 -2.71 9.40 -2.06
CA TYR A 15 -3.10 8.01 -2.25
C TYR A 15 -3.20 7.24 -0.91
N LEU A 16 -2.27 7.50 0.02
CA LEU A 16 -2.32 6.99 1.40
C LEU A 16 -3.54 7.50 2.18
N SER A 17 -3.88 8.77 2.01
CA SER A 17 -5.05 9.36 2.66
C SER A 17 -6.34 8.70 2.15
N PHE A 18 -6.44 8.47 0.83
CA PHE A 18 -7.56 7.77 0.23
C PHE A 18 -7.63 6.30 0.68
N TYR A 19 -6.50 5.62 0.82
CA TYR A 19 -6.46 4.27 1.39
C TYR A 19 -6.92 4.24 2.86
N GLY A 20 -6.50 5.21 3.68
CA GLY A 20 -6.96 5.34 5.07
C GLY A 20 -8.48 5.50 5.15
N TRP A 21 -9.04 6.31 4.25
CA TRP A 21 -10.49 6.46 4.11
C TRP A 21 -11.17 5.16 3.69
N LEU A 22 -10.63 4.46 2.68
CA LEU A 22 -11.14 3.16 2.25
C LEU A 22 -11.07 2.10 3.37
N LEU A 23 -10.04 2.14 4.21
CA LEU A 23 -9.91 1.24 5.36
C LEU A 23 -11.03 1.43 6.38
N GLU A 24 -11.55 2.64 6.57
CA GLU A 24 -12.72 2.89 7.43
C GLU A 24 -14.02 2.37 6.79
N PHE A 25 -14.13 2.44 5.46
CA PHE A 25 -15.24 1.86 4.72
C PHE A 25 -15.19 0.32 4.66
N ASN A 26 -13.99 -0.26 4.82
CA ASN A 26 -13.79 -1.70 4.70
C ASN A 26 -14.22 -2.44 5.97
N LYS A 27 -15.36 -3.16 5.88
CA LYS A 27 -15.83 -4.08 6.93
C LYS A 27 -14.93 -5.31 7.15
N TYR A 28 -13.93 -5.57 6.30
CA TYR A 28 -12.96 -6.68 6.45
C TYR A 28 -11.96 -6.52 7.60
N ARG A 29 -12.33 -5.79 8.64
CA ARG A 29 -11.63 -5.78 9.93
C ARG A 29 -11.68 -7.17 10.58
N ASP A 30 -12.68 -7.98 10.21
CA ASP A 30 -12.85 -9.35 10.69
C ASP A 30 -12.70 -10.35 9.53
N PRO A 31 -11.63 -11.18 9.51
CA PRO A 31 -11.46 -12.23 8.49
C PRO A 31 -12.54 -13.33 8.54
N ASN A 32 -13.42 -13.33 9.56
CA ASN A 32 -14.53 -14.26 9.64
C ASN A 32 -15.76 -13.84 8.82
N ILE A 33 -15.88 -12.57 8.45
CA ILE A 33 -16.97 -12.06 7.62
C ILE A 33 -16.49 -12.07 6.17
N ILE A 34 -16.87 -13.12 5.41
CA ILE A 34 -16.54 -13.25 3.99
C ILE A 34 -17.66 -12.63 3.16
N ASP A 35 -17.32 -11.61 2.39
CA ASP A 35 -18.19 -11.05 1.35
C ASP A 35 -17.93 -11.78 0.03
N CYS A 36 -19.00 -12.24 -0.61
CA CYS A 36 -18.89 -12.98 -1.87
C CYS A 36 -18.93 -12.06 -3.10
N ASP A 37 -18.94 -10.73 -2.92
CA ASP A 37 -18.74 -9.78 -4.02
C ASP A 37 -17.28 -9.78 -4.51
N LYS A 38 -17.00 -10.70 -5.43
CA LYS A 38 -15.69 -10.88 -6.07
C LYS A 38 -15.18 -9.59 -6.75
N GLY A 39 -16.06 -8.67 -7.14
CA GLY A 39 -15.69 -7.40 -7.80
C GLY A 39 -15.09 -6.39 -6.83
N ALA A 40 -15.75 -6.17 -5.70
CA ALA A 40 -15.27 -5.28 -4.64
C ALA A 40 -13.93 -5.76 -4.05
N GLU A 41 -13.79 -7.07 -3.84
CA GLU A 41 -12.57 -7.70 -3.34
C GLU A 41 -11.38 -7.54 -4.29
N PHE A 42 -11.63 -7.75 -5.59
CA PHE A 42 -10.61 -7.56 -6.60
C PHE A 42 -10.14 -6.11 -6.67
N LEU A 43 -11.07 -5.14 -6.61
CA LEU A 43 -10.73 -3.72 -6.58
C LEU A 43 -9.90 -3.36 -5.34
N PHE A 44 -10.27 -3.87 -4.17
CA PHE A 44 -9.49 -3.65 -2.95
C PHE A 44 -8.09 -4.25 -3.04
N ALA A 45 -7.97 -5.47 -3.57
CA ALA A 45 -6.69 -6.14 -3.80
C ALA A 45 -5.76 -5.34 -4.73
N VAL A 46 -6.30 -4.88 -5.86
CA VAL A 46 -5.58 -4.04 -6.82
C VAL A 46 -5.14 -2.75 -6.14
N PHE A 47 -6.02 -2.13 -5.35
CA PHE A 47 -5.69 -0.90 -4.63
C PHE A 47 -4.56 -1.11 -3.61
N LEU A 48 -4.61 -2.21 -2.84
CA LEU A 48 -3.57 -2.58 -1.88
C LEU A 48 -2.23 -2.88 -2.57
N ALA A 49 -2.26 -3.57 -3.71
CA ALA A 49 -1.06 -3.84 -4.51
C ALA A 49 -0.44 -2.55 -5.06
N LEU A 50 -1.27 -1.64 -5.59
CA LEU A 50 -0.81 -0.36 -6.12
C LEU A 50 -0.20 0.54 -5.04
N ILE A 51 -0.80 0.59 -3.85
CA ILE A 51 -0.24 1.41 -2.76
C ILE A 51 1.08 0.85 -2.24
N TRP A 52 1.20 -0.47 -2.18
CA TRP A 52 2.44 -1.11 -1.77
C TRP A 52 3.54 -0.93 -2.81
N LEU A 53 3.23 -1.10 -4.10
CA LEU A 53 4.16 -0.89 -5.21
C LEU A 53 4.69 0.55 -5.24
N THR A 54 3.80 1.53 -5.12
CA THR A 54 4.19 2.96 -5.10
C THR A 54 5.05 3.29 -3.88
N THR A 55 4.76 2.68 -2.73
CA THR A 55 5.58 2.79 -1.52
C THR A 55 7.00 2.23 -1.73
N LEU A 56 7.13 1.07 -2.38
CA LEU A 56 8.42 0.48 -2.74
C LEU A 56 9.20 1.33 -3.74
N ILE A 57 8.53 1.90 -4.75
CA ILE A 57 9.15 2.80 -5.72
C ILE A 57 9.72 4.04 -5.01
N ILE A 58 8.96 4.67 -4.11
CA ILE A 58 9.41 5.85 -3.36
C ILE A 58 10.58 5.52 -2.45
N TRP A 59 10.54 4.37 -1.79
CA TRP A 59 11.66 3.90 -0.99
C TRP A 59 12.91 3.67 -1.85
N GLY A 60 12.77 3.00 -3.00
CA GLY A 60 13.84 2.75 -3.95
C GLY A 60 14.46 4.02 -4.52
N VAL A 61 13.63 5.00 -4.91
CA VAL A 61 14.08 6.33 -5.36
C VAL A 61 14.84 7.04 -4.24
N ASN A 62 14.34 7.02 -3.00
CA ASN A 62 15.05 7.60 -1.86
C ASN A 62 16.41 6.93 -1.59
N LEU A 63 16.50 5.60 -1.76
CA LEU A 63 17.75 4.86 -1.65
C LEU A 63 18.73 5.25 -2.76
N MET A 64 18.29 5.26 -4.02
CA MET A 64 19.13 5.68 -5.15
C MET A 64 19.67 7.09 -4.95
N LEU A 65 18.83 8.05 -4.57
CA LEU A 65 19.26 9.43 -4.32
C LEU A 65 20.30 9.54 -3.20
N LYS A 66 20.14 8.74 -2.13
CA LYS A 66 21.07 8.71 -0.99
C LYS A 66 22.42 8.10 -1.36
N TYR A 67 22.42 6.94 -2.01
CA TYR A 67 23.62 6.12 -2.22
C TYR A 67 24.31 6.37 -3.56
N TRP A 68 23.56 6.74 -4.60
CA TRP A 68 24.09 7.00 -5.94
C TRP A 68 24.42 8.47 -6.14
N ASP A 69 23.42 9.35 -5.99
CA ASP A 69 23.57 10.78 -6.28
C ASP A 69 24.13 11.59 -5.09
N LYS A 70 24.38 10.94 -3.94
CA LYS A 70 24.83 11.56 -2.67
C LYS A 70 24.01 12.80 -2.29
N THR A 71 22.76 12.88 -2.74
CA THR A 71 21.85 13.98 -2.41
C THR A 71 21.23 13.73 -1.05
N LYS A 72 20.91 14.80 -0.33
CA LYS A 72 20.29 14.66 1.00
C LYS A 72 18.94 13.95 0.83
N PRO A 73 18.74 12.78 1.45
CA PRO A 73 17.47 12.07 1.35
C PRO A 73 16.38 12.87 2.05
N PHE A 74 15.13 12.74 1.58
CA PHE A 74 13.98 13.16 2.36
C PHE A 74 13.76 12.11 3.45
N TRP A 75 14.49 12.27 4.56
CA TRP A 75 14.47 11.32 5.70
C TRP A 75 13.06 10.95 6.15
N PHE A 76 12.15 11.92 6.14
CA PHE A 76 10.74 11.69 6.46
C PHE A 76 10.05 10.75 5.47
N SER A 77 10.16 10.99 4.15
CA SER A 77 9.46 10.15 3.15
C SER A 77 10.09 8.77 3.04
N GLY A 78 11.42 8.66 3.11
CA GLY A 78 12.12 7.37 3.09
C GLY A 78 11.85 6.51 4.33
N GLY A 79 11.79 7.12 5.51
CA GLY A 79 11.43 6.42 6.75
C GLY A 79 9.97 6.00 6.76
N LEU A 80 9.07 6.91 6.36
CA LEU A 80 7.64 6.63 6.26
C LEU A 80 7.34 5.52 5.24
N SER A 81 8.00 5.54 4.07
CA SER A 81 7.80 4.50 3.06
C SER A 81 8.30 3.13 3.54
N ALA A 82 9.43 3.09 4.25
CA ALA A 82 9.93 1.84 4.83
C ALA A 82 8.96 1.30 5.90
N ALA A 83 8.51 2.14 6.83
CA ALA A 83 7.56 1.76 7.87
C ALA A 83 6.24 1.26 7.29
N LEU A 84 5.69 1.96 6.29
CA LEU A 84 4.46 1.55 5.61
C LEU A 84 4.64 0.23 4.86
N SER A 85 5.75 0.04 4.15
CA SER A 85 6.04 -1.23 3.46
C SER A 85 6.03 -2.42 4.42
N ILE A 86 6.55 -2.25 5.64
CA ILE A 86 6.51 -3.29 6.69
C ILE A 86 5.07 -3.46 7.22
N ALA A 87 4.36 -2.35 7.48
CA ALA A 87 3.00 -2.36 7.99
C ALA A 87 1.97 -2.99 7.02
N PHE A 88 2.26 -3.01 5.71
CA PHE A 88 1.43 -3.69 4.71
C PHE A 88 1.58 -5.22 4.72
N ILE A 89 2.67 -5.78 5.25
CA ILE A 89 2.92 -7.24 5.22
C ILE A 89 1.78 -8.04 5.87
N PRO A 90 1.33 -7.73 7.11
CA PRO A 90 0.21 -8.45 7.72
C PRO A 90 -1.09 -8.33 6.92
N LYS A 91 -1.31 -7.20 6.24
CA LYS A 91 -2.49 -6.98 5.39
C LYS A 91 -2.47 -7.88 4.16
N PHE A 92 -1.31 -8.05 3.51
CA PHE A 92 -1.17 -9.02 2.43
C PHE A 92 -1.38 -10.45 2.92
N ILE A 93 -0.85 -10.82 4.09
CA ILE A 93 -1.04 -12.15 4.67
C ILE A 93 -2.54 -12.41 4.89
N MET A 94 -3.26 -11.48 5.53
CA MET A 94 -4.70 -11.60 5.73
C MET A 94 -5.46 -11.68 4.40
N TRP A 95 -5.08 -10.88 3.40
CA TRP A 95 -5.69 -10.92 2.08
C TRP A 95 -5.46 -12.26 1.36
N ILE A 96 -4.26 -12.84 1.44
CA ILE A 96 -3.96 -14.17 0.89
C ILE A 96 -4.83 -15.24 1.57
N GLN A 97 -4.90 -15.20 2.90
CA GLN A 97 -5.73 -16.13 3.68
C GLN A 97 -7.22 -16.00 3.33
N TYR A 98 -7.69 -14.76 3.16
CA TYR A 98 -9.06 -14.47 2.75
C TYR A 98 -9.39 -15.02 1.36
N ASN A 99 -8.53 -14.79 0.37
CA ASN A 99 -8.66 -15.36 -0.97
C ASN A 99 -8.59 -16.89 -1.00
N ALA A 100 -7.81 -17.51 -0.12
CA ALA A 100 -7.79 -18.96 0.01
C ALA A 100 -9.11 -19.50 0.58
N ALA A 101 -9.77 -18.73 1.45
CA ALA A 101 -11.06 -19.11 2.04
C ALA A 101 -12.26 -18.84 1.10
N LEU A 102 -12.16 -17.86 0.21
CA LEU A 102 -13.22 -17.47 -0.74
C LEU A 102 -13.84 -18.64 -1.54
N PRO A 103 -13.07 -19.54 -2.20
CA PRO A 103 -13.64 -20.68 -2.92
C PRO A 103 -14.43 -21.63 -2.01
N THR A 104 -13.99 -21.81 -0.77
CA THR A 104 -14.65 -22.72 0.17
C THR A 104 -15.95 -22.15 0.75
N LYS A 105 -16.08 -20.82 0.86
CA LYS A 105 -17.27 -20.17 1.42
C LYS A 105 -18.23 -19.58 0.39
N CYS A 106 -17.75 -19.25 -0.81
CA CYS A 106 -18.53 -18.55 -1.84
C CYS A 106 -18.73 -19.31 -3.15
N GLY A 107 -18.09 -20.48 -3.35
CA GLY A 107 -18.23 -21.28 -4.58
C GLY A 107 -17.36 -20.81 -5.74
#